data_AF-A0A8S3ADB4-F1
#
_entry.id   AF-A0A8S3ADB4-F1
#
_cell.length_a   1.000
_cell.length_b   1.000
_cell.length_c   1.000
_cell.angle_alpha   90.00
_cell.angle_beta   90.00
_cell.angle_gamma   90.00
#
_symmetry.space_group_name_H-M   'P 1'
#
loop_
_entity.id
_entity.type
_entity.pdbx_description
1 polymer ?
#
loop_
_entity_poly.entity_id
_entity_poly.type
_entity_poly.pdbx_seq_one_letter_code
_entity_poly.pdbx_strand_id
1 'polypeptide(L)'
;MPSGAKSNEQYQYKLSMAEQIEELRKKRQLLEGSQEAYIEQVDLQTDKNKRKIVQLQKENKEKRQKLKELLEGDEKVLNEAFSGRKDERAALKNKTGQAAIQLTNEQLGDLKNRLNAHRHTNATKMKQLEELRTRYDLMVNEAEEAVQTDAGESETAARLRQLENRLDKAELKCTEAVTIQRTYNQIKSHLIQESLTYTNRLDAMSTQIRRTQQELHEAQRSALEADLAQKNAKNELKKSEDKVYRERKERELRLNELKSEAEE
;
A
#
# COMPACT_ATOMS: atom_id res chain seq x y z
N MET A 1 38.69 52.97 76.81
CA MET A 1 37.76 53.76 77.64
C MET A 1 37.35 52.91 78.83
N PRO A 2 37.43 53.38 80.08
CA PRO A 2 38.23 54.49 80.59
C PRO A 2 38.98 54.15 81.91
N SER A 3 39.95 55.02 82.22
CA SER A 3 40.26 55.54 83.56
C SER A 3 40.71 54.53 84.63
N GLY A 4 41.90 54.63 85.20
CA GLY A 4 42.63 55.85 85.57
C GLY A 4 43.23 55.54 86.94
N ALA A 5 44.57 55.50 87.02
CA ALA A 5 45.32 56.60 87.60
C ALA A 5 44.88 56.89 89.05
N LYS A 6 45.71 56.50 90.01
CA LYS A 6 46.74 57.38 90.58
C LYS A 6 47.49 56.63 91.67
N SER A 7 48.76 57.02 91.84
CA SER A 7 49.47 57.17 93.11
C SER A 7 49.50 55.93 94.04
N ASN A 8 50.63 55.50 94.56
CA ASN A 8 51.50 56.40 95.29
C ASN A 8 52.76 55.64 95.71
N GLU A 9 53.88 56.35 95.61
CA GLU A 9 54.94 56.34 96.62
C GLU A 9 55.55 55.00 97.04
N GLN A 10 56.74 54.78 96.49
CA GLN A 10 57.95 54.71 97.31
C GLN A 10 57.77 54.08 98.69
N TYR A 11 57.87 52.76 98.77
CA TYR A 11 58.55 52.14 99.90
C TYR A 11 59.41 51.01 99.35
N GLN A 12 60.57 51.41 98.80
CA GLN A 12 61.78 50.60 98.76
C GLN A 12 62.17 50.30 100.21
N TYR A 13 61.46 49.35 100.84
CA TYR A 13 61.99 48.67 102.02
C TYR A 13 63.07 47.73 101.49
N LYS A 14 64.34 48.16 101.59
CA LYS A 14 65.44 47.20 101.76
C LYS A 14 65.18 46.47 103.08
N LEU A 15 64.32 45.47 103.02
CA LEU A 15 64.15 44.46 104.06
C LEU A 15 65.54 43.94 104.43
N SER A 16 65.79 43.77 105.73
CA SER A 16 67.03 43.17 106.23
C SER A 16 67.27 41.84 105.51
N MET A 17 68.52 41.45 105.28
CA MET A 17 68.85 40.17 104.62
C MET A 17 68.08 38.99 105.26
N ALA A 18 67.85 39.05 106.58
CA ALA A 18 67.03 38.08 107.31
C ALA A 18 65.55 38.09 106.89
N GLU A 19 64.95 39.26 106.70
CA GLU A 19 63.54 39.41 106.30
C GLU A 19 63.32 39.02 104.82
N GLN A 20 64.27 39.32 103.92
CA GLN A 20 64.24 38.82 102.53
C GLN A 20 64.37 37.29 102.48
N ILE A 21 65.20 36.70 103.34
CA ILE A 21 65.29 35.25 103.49
C ILE A 21 63.98 34.67 104.02
N GLU A 22 63.29 35.36 104.92
CA GLU A 22 62.01 34.91 105.48
C GLU A 22 60.85 35.04 104.47
N GLU A 23 60.84 36.11 103.66
CA GLU A 23 59.89 36.30 102.57
C GLU A 23 60.10 35.27 101.44
N LEU A 24 61.36 34.97 101.08
CA LEU A 24 61.70 33.90 100.14
C LEU A 24 61.36 32.51 100.71
N ARG A 25 61.48 32.30 102.02
CA ARG A 25 61.01 31.08 102.70
C ARG A 25 59.49 30.94 102.63
N LYS A 26 58.74 32.00 102.92
CA LYS A 26 57.26 32.01 102.79
C LYS A 26 56.82 31.78 101.34
N LYS A 27 57.47 32.43 100.37
CA LYS A 27 57.19 32.25 98.94
C LYS A 27 57.49 30.82 98.47
N ARG A 28 58.60 30.25 98.92
CA ARG A 28 58.93 28.84 98.66
C ARG A 28 57.90 27.89 99.27
N GLN A 29 57.50 28.10 100.53
CA GLN A 29 56.48 27.28 101.18
C GLN A 29 55.12 27.36 100.46
N LEU A 30 54.76 28.55 99.96
CA LEU A 30 53.51 28.76 99.20
C LEU A 30 53.59 28.13 97.80
N LEU A 31 54.75 28.18 97.16
CA LEU A 31 55.02 27.47 95.90
C LEU A 31 55.00 25.96 96.08
N GLU A 32 55.65 25.44 97.12
CA GLU A 32 55.64 24.03 97.50
C GLU A 32 54.20 23.56 97.77
N GLY A 33 53.41 24.30 98.55
CA GLY A 33 52.00 24.00 98.77
C GLY A 33 51.13 24.08 97.50
N SER A 34 51.42 25.02 96.59
CA SER A 34 50.71 25.10 95.30
C SER A 34 51.08 23.95 94.35
N GLN A 35 52.34 23.51 94.38
CA GLN A 35 52.84 22.37 93.60
C GLN A 35 52.26 21.07 94.16
N GLU A 36 52.19 20.92 95.48
CA GLU A 36 51.54 19.80 96.15
C GLU A 36 50.03 19.74 95.83
N ALA A 37 49.30 20.85 95.94
CA ALA A 37 47.89 20.91 95.58
C ALA A 37 47.64 20.62 94.08
N TYR A 38 48.55 21.07 93.20
CA TYR A 38 48.47 20.76 91.77
C TYR A 38 48.72 19.28 91.48
N ILE A 39 49.72 18.66 92.13
CA ILE A 39 49.99 17.22 92.02
C ILE A 39 48.78 16.44 92.53
N GLU A 40 48.23 16.81 93.69
CA GLU A 40 47.04 16.18 94.25
C GLU A 40 45.83 16.33 93.31
N GLN A 41 45.64 17.49 92.68
CA GLN A 41 44.58 17.70 91.70
C GLN A 41 44.77 16.83 90.44
N VAL A 42 45.99 16.71 89.93
CA VAL A 42 46.33 15.85 88.78
C VAL A 42 46.14 14.39 89.13
N ASP A 43 46.52 13.95 90.32
CA ASP A 43 46.34 12.58 90.81
C ASP A 43 44.85 12.26 90.97
N LEU A 44 44.08 13.15 91.60
CA LEU A 44 42.62 13.03 91.70
C LEU A 44 41.95 12.98 90.32
N GLN A 45 42.39 13.79 89.37
CA GLN A 45 41.84 13.78 88.01
C GLN A 45 42.24 12.51 87.25
N THR A 46 43.47 12.04 87.43
CA THR A 46 43.98 10.79 86.86
C THR A 46 43.19 9.61 87.40
N ASP A 47 42.88 9.60 88.70
CA ASP A 47 42.07 8.56 89.33
C ASP A 47 40.60 8.63 88.89
N LYS A 48 40.02 9.82 88.73
CA LYS A 48 38.70 9.99 88.10
C LYS A 48 38.68 9.45 86.66
N ASN A 49 39.71 9.75 85.87
CA ASN A 49 39.84 9.27 84.49
C ASN A 49 40.01 7.74 84.44
N LYS A 50 40.86 7.15 85.31
CA LYS A 50 41.01 5.69 85.46
C LYS A 50 39.66 5.04 85.81
N ARG A 51 38.93 5.58 86.79
CA ARG A 51 37.58 5.10 87.15
C ARG A 51 36.62 5.17 85.96
N LYS A 52 36.67 6.26 85.18
CA LYS A 52 35.81 6.41 83.98
C LYS A 52 36.17 5.43 82.86
N ILE A 53 37.45 5.17 82.62
CA ILE A 53 37.91 4.16 81.66
C ILE A 53 37.40 2.78 82.05
N VAL A 54 37.55 2.39 83.31
CA VAL A 54 37.05 1.11 83.83
C VAL A 54 35.52 1.01 83.66
N GLN A 55 34.80 2.09 83.96
CA GLN A 55 33.35 2.14 83.73
C GLN A 55 33.00 1.95 82.25
N LEU A 56 33.64 2.69 81.33
CA LEU A 56 33.39 2.59 79.89
C LEU A 56 33.77 1.22 79.32
N GLN A 57 34.81 0.57 79.84
CA GLN A 57 35.17 -0.79 79.48
C GLN A 57 34.09 -1.78 79.93
N LYS A 58 33.56 -1.62 81.15
CA LYS A 58 32.45 -2.42 81.66
C LYS A 58 31.19 -2.24 80.81
N GLU A 59 30.81 -0.98 80.52
CA GLU A 59 29.66 -0.66 79.66
C GLU A 59 29.84 -1.22 78.23
N ASN A 60 31.05 -1.16 77.66
CA ASN A 60 31.33 -1.77 76.35
C ASN A 60 31.23 -3.29 76.39
N LYS A 61 31.71 -3.94 77.47
CA LYS A 61 31.58 -5.38 77.65
C LYS A 61 30.10 -5.79 77.74
N GLU A 62 29.30 -5.05 78.51
CA GLU A 62 27.86 -5.26 78.63
C GLU A 62 27.13 -5.05 77.29
N LYS A 63 27.44 -3.99 76.54
CA LYS A 63 26.85 -3.76 75.21
C LYS A 63 27.21 -4.85 74.21
N ARG A 64 28.47 -5.32 74.20
CA ARG A 64 28.89 -6.44 73.35
C ARG A 64 28.18 -7.73 73.72
N GLN A 65 27.98 -7.98 75.00
CA GLN A 65 27.22 -9.14 75.48
C GLN A 65 25.75 -9.06 75.05
N LYS A 66 25.08 -7.92 75.25
CA LYS A 66 23.70 -7.70 74.79
C LYS A 66 23.55 -7.87 73.28
N LEU A 67 24.52 -7.37 72.50
CA LEU A 67 24.52 -7.55 71.05
C LEU A 67 24.69 -9.02 70.65
N LYS A 68 25.53 -9.78 71.36
CA LYS A 68 25.67 -11.22 71.16
C LYS A 68 24.37 -11.97 71.48
N GLU A 69 23.73 -11.66 72.60
CA GLU A 69 22.46 -12.27 73.00
C GLU A 69 21.34 -11.99 71.98
N LEU A 70 21.26 -10.76 71.45
CA LEU A 70 20.30 -10.41 70.40
C LEU A 70 20.59 -11.14 69.08
N LEU A 71 21.86 -11.21 68.65
CA LEU A 71 22.23 -11.95 67.43
C LEU A 71 22.01 -13.46 67.58
N GLU A 72 22.28 -14.03 68.75
CA GLU A 72 21.97 -15.44 69.04
C GLU A 72 20.46 -15.71 69.05
N GLY A 73 19.65 -14.76 69.54
CA GLY A 73 18.19 -14.78 69.43
C GLY A 73 17.70 -14.78 67.98
N ASP A 74 18.19 -13.83 67.18
CA ASP A 74 17.90 -13.75 65.75
C ASP A 74 18.35 -15.00 64.99
N GLU A 75 19.51 -15.56 65.32
CA GLU A 75 20.00 -16.79 64.70
C GLU A 75 19.12 -18.01 65.00
N LYS A 76 18.57 -18.12 66.21
CA LYS A 76 17.62 -19.19 66.55
C LYS A 76 16.35 -19.10 65.72
N VAL A 77 15.77 -17.91 65.64
CA VAL A 77 14.56 -17.65 64.83
C VAL A 77 14.83 -17.94 63.34
N LEU A 78 15.98 -17.51 62.83
CA LEU A 78 16.37 -17.79 61.44
C LEU A 78 16.65 -19.28 61.19
N ASN A 79 17.21 -20.00 62.17
CA ASN A 79 17.42 -21.45 62.04
C ASN A 79 16.09 -22.22 61.99
N GLU A 80 15.10 -21.80 62.78
CA GLU A 80 13.77 -22.39 62.78
C GLU A 80 13.02 -22.09 61.49
N ALA A 81 13.00 -20.83 61.05
CA ALA A 81 12.28 -20.39 59.85
C ALA A 81 12.86 -20.98 58.55
N PHE A 82 14.18 -21.21 58.48
CA PHE A 82 14.85 -21.77 57.29
C PHE A 82 15.26 -23.24 57.47
N SER A 83 14.56 -23.99 58.33
CA SER A 83 14.79 -25.42 58.60
C SER A 83 14.50 -26.30 57.37
N GLY A 84 15.46 -26.33 56.43
CA GLY A 84 15.36 -27.05 55.16
C GLY A 84 15.97 -26.29 53.98
N ARG A 85 16.23 -24.99 54.10
CA ARG A 85 16.81 -24.14 53.05
C ARG A 85 18.24 -23.73 53.42
N LYS A 86 19.15 -24.68 53.30
CA LYS A 86 20.55 -24.53 53.74
C LYS A 86 21.28 -23.39 53.02
N ASP A 87 21.00 -23.19 51.73
CA ASP A 87 21.65 -22.16 50.91
C ASP A 87 21.15 -20.74 51.25
N GLU A 88 19.83 -20.56 51.40
CA GLU A 88 19.24 -19.30 51.87
C GLU A 88 19.71 -18.97 53.29
N ARG A 89 19.87 -19.98 54.14
CA ARG A 89 20.38 -19.81 55.51
C ARG A 89 21.84 -19.34 55.53
N ALA A 90 22.68 -19.88 54.64
CA ALA A 90 24.09 -19.48 54.55
C ALA A 90 24.25 -17.99 54.21
N ALA A 91 23.38 -17.45 53.35
CA ALA A 91 23.36 -16.03 52.97
C ALA A 91 22.90 -15.08 54.10
N LEU A 92 22.35 -15.63 55.19
CA LEU A 92 21.77 -14.91 56.33
C LEU A 92 22.59 -15.03 57.63
N LYS A 93 23.80 -15.58 57.55
CA LYS A 93 24.71 -15.69 58.70
C LYS A 93 25.13 -14.31 59.21
N ASN A 94 25.07 -14.08 60.52
CA ASN A 94 25.38 -12.80 61.18
C ASN A 94 24.50 -11.60 60.74
N LYS A 95 23.36 -11.84 60.09
CA LYS A 95 22.39 -10.78 59.76
C LYS A 95 21.28 -10.73 60.79
N THR A 96 20.73 -9.53 60.99
CA THR A 96 19.55 -9.33 61.83
C THR A 96 18.30 -9.88 61.14
N GLY A 97 17.26 -10.19 61.92
CA GLY A 97 15.99 -10.66 61.38
C GLY A 97 15.37 -9.71 60.33
N GLN A 98 15.51 -8.39 60.52
CA GLN A 98 15.02 -7.38 59.58
C GLN A 98 15.77 -7.41 58.23
N ALA A 99 17.10 -7.56 58.27
CA ALA A 99 17.91 -7.67 57.06
C ALA A 99 17.60 -8.96 56.29
N ALA A 100 17.23 -10.04 56.99
CA ALA A 100 16.77 -11.27 56.36
C ALA A 100 15.45 -11.07 55.59
N ILE A 101 14.48 -10.38 56.21
CA ILE A 101 13.20 -10.06 55.56
C ILE A 101 13.42 -9.24 54.28
N GLN A 102 14.27 -8.21 54.35
CA GLN A 102 14.59 -7.38 53.17
C GLN A 102 15.19 -8.20 52.03
N LEU A 103 16.18 -9.04 52.32
CA LEU A 103 16.80 -9.91 51.30
C LEU A 103 15.79 -10.88 50.68
N THR A 104 14.95 -11.51 51.50
CA THR A 104 13.91 -12.42 50.99
C THR A 104 12.87 -11.68 50.16
N ASN A 105 12.54 -10.44 50.50
CA ASN A 105 11.61 -9.61 49.73
C ASN A 105 12.18 -9.23 48.37
N GLU A 106 13.46 -8.89 48.30
CA GLU A 106 14.18 -8.64 47.04
C GLU A 106 14.17 -9.88 46.15
N GLN A 107 14.53 -11.05 46.70
CA GLN A 107 14.48 -12.33 45.98
C GLN A 107 13.06 -12.68 45.49
N LEU A 108 12.05 -12.43 46.32
CA LEU A 108 10.65 -12.62 45.93
C LEU A 108 10.25 -11.67 44.79
N GLY A 109 10.73 -10.43 44.82
CA GLY A 109 10.57 -9.45 43.74
C GLY A 109 11.16 -9.94 42.43
N ASP A 110 12.40 -10.44 42.46
CA ASP A 110 13.09 -11.00 41.30
C ASP A 110 12.36 -12.22 40.72
N LEU A 111 11.92 -13.14 41.59
CA LEU A 111 11.14 -14.31 41.17
C LEU A 111 9.80 -13.91 40.54
N LYS A 112 9.12 -12.91 41.11
CA LYS A 112 7.88 -12.37 40.55
C LYS A 112 8.10 -11.72 39.19
N ASN A 113 9.20 -10.97 39.03
CA ASN A 113 9.58 -10.36 37.75
C ASN A 113 9.86 -11.44 36.69
N ARG A 114 10.60 -12.50 37.05
CA ARG A 114 10.83 -13.65 36.16
C ARG A 114 9.53 -14.37 35.80
N LEU A 115 8.64 -14.59 36.76
CA LEU A 115 7.33 -15.21 36.50
C LEU A 115 6.49 -14.35 35.54
N ASN A 116 6.47 -13.04 35.74
CA ASN A 116 5.76 -12.11 34.86
C ASN A 116 6.35 -12.11 33.44
N ALA A 117 7.67 -12.15 33.31
CA ALA A 117 8.34 -12.30 32.02
C ALA A 117 7.93 -13.61 31.33
N HIS A 118 7.95 -14.73 32.04
CA HIS A 118 7.50 -16.02 31.50
C HIS A 118 6.03 -16.00 31.09
N ARG A 119 5.14 -15.42 31.90
CA ARG A 119 3.72 -15.25 31.56
C ARG A 119 3.53 -14.43 30.30
N HIS A 120 4.27 -13.32 30.17
CA HIS A 120 4.23 -12.51 28.96
C HIS A 120 4.68 -13.33 27.74
N THR A 121 5.82 -14.03 27.82
CA THR A 121 6.31 -14.87 26.70
C THR A 121 5.35 -16.00 26.34
N ASN A 122 4.65 -16.57 27.32
CA ASN A 122 3.65 -17.60 27.07
C ASN A 122 2.42 -16.99 26.37
N ALA A 123 1.91 -15.88 26.88
CA ALA A 123 0.79 -15.17 26.28
C ALA A 123 1.08 -14.73 24.84
N THR A 124 2.29 -14.24 24.53
CA THR A 124 2.66 -13.88 23.16
C THR A 124 2.72 -15.10 22.25
N LYS A 125 3.29 -16.21 22.72
CA LYS A 125 3.33 -17.47 21.94
C LYS A 125 1.93 -18.05 21.71
N MET A 126 1.04 -17.98 22.70
CA MET A 126 -0.35 -18.43 22.54
C MET A 126 -1.10 -17.62 21.49
N LYS A 127 -0.95 -16.28 21.50
CA LYS A 127 -1.51 -15.43 20.43
C LYS A 127 -0.96 -15.79 19.06
N GLN A 128 0.35 -16.01 18.95
CA GLN A 128 0.97 -16.42 17.68
C GLN A 128 0.44 -17.78 17.20
N LEU A 129 0.19 -18.72 18.10
CA LEU A 129 -0.41 -20.01 17.76
C LEU A 129 -1.86 -19.87 17.28
N GLU A 130 -2.66 -19.01 17.91
CA GLU A 130 -4.03 -18.71 17.47
C GLU A 130 -4.05 -18.03 16.10
N GLU A 131 -3.17 -17.05 15.87
CA GLU A 131 -3.00 -16.40 14.56
C GLU A 131 -2.57 -17.40 13.49
N LEU A 132 -1.65 -18.30 13.81
CA LEU A 132 -1.19 -19.31 12.84
C LEU A 132 -2.28 -20.34 12.54
N ARG A 133 -3.06 -20.72 13.55
CA ARG A 133 -4.20 -21.63 13.39
C ARG A 133 -5.30 -21.00 12.53
N THR A 134 -5.67 -19.75 12.78
CA THR A 134 -6.67 -19.05 11.96
C THR A 134 -6.20 -18.89 10.51
N ARG A 135 -4.92 -18.61 10.26
CA ARG A 135 -4.35 -18.62 8.90
C ARG A 135 -4.39 -19.98 8.24
N TYR A 136 -4.06 -21.04 8.99
CA TYR A 136 -4.13 -22.40 8.47
C TYR A 136 -5.56 -22.77 8.08
N ASP A 137 -6.54 -22.49 8.95
CA ASP A 137 -7.95 -22.76 8.68
C ASP A 137 -8.44 -21.97 7.45
N LEU A 138 -8.00 -20.70 7.30
CA LEU A 138 -8.29 -19.90 6.10
C LEU A 138 -7.70 -20.54 4.83
N MET A 139 -6.42 -20.94 4.86
CA MET A 139 -5.76 -21.55 3.70
C MET A 139 -6.40 -22.88 3.30
N VAL A 140 -6.87 -23.68 4.26
CA VAL A 140 -7.59 -24.92 3.98
C VAL A 140 -8.92 -24.62 3.30
N ASN A 141 -9.69 -23.66 3.82
CA ASN A 141 -10.96 -23.24 3.21
C ASN A 141 -10.74 -22.69 1.79
N GLU A 142 -9.74 -21.83 1.59
CA GLU A 142 -9.39 -21.30 0.26
C GLU A 142 -9.00 -22.41 -0.72
N ALA A 143 -8.25 -23.43 -0.26
CA ALA A 143 -7.89 -24.57 -1.08
C ALA A 143 -9.11 -25.43 -1.45
N GLU A 144 -10.04 -25.65 -0.51
CA GLU A 144 -11.30 -26.35 -0.77
C GLU A 144 -12.18 -25.57 -1.76
N GLU A 145 -12.29 -24.25 -1.61
CA GLU A 145 -12.99 -23.38 -2.56
C GLU A 145 -12.34 -23.42 -3.95
N ALA A 146 -11.01 -23.36 -4.03
CA ALA A 146 -10.28 -23.44 -5.29
C ALA A 146 -10.57 -24.77 -6.01
N VAL A 147 -10.54 -25.90 -5.28
CA VAL A 147 -10.90 -27.22 -5.83
C VAL A 147 -12.35 -27.26 -6.30
N GLN A 148 -13.29 -26.71 -5.54
CA GLN A 148 -14.70 -26.63 -5.96
C GLN A 148 -14.91 -25.75 -7.20
N THR A 149 -14.13 -24.68 -7.34
CA THR A 149 -14.18 -23.82 -8.54
C THR A 149 -13.59 -24.52 -9.76
N ASP A 150 -12.48 -25.25 -9.61
CA ASP A 150 -11.82 -25.96 -10.71
C ASP A 150 -12.63 -27.20 -11.15
N ALA A 151 -13.25 -27.91 -10.20
CA ALA A 151 -14.20 -28.99 -10.49
C ALA A 151 -15.51 -28.50 -11.14
N GLY A 152 -15.73 -27.17 -11.20
CA GLY A 152 -16.93 -26.57 -11.77
C GLY A 152 -18.21 -26.77 -10.93
N GLU A 153 -18.08 -27.22 -9.69
CA GLU A 153 -19.19 -27.44 -8.74
C GLU A 153 -19.56 -26.16 -7.99
N SER A 154 -18.64 -25.18 -7.92
CA SER A 154 -18.90 -23.90 -7.27
C SER A 154 -19.88 -23.03 -8.08
N GLU A 155 -20.79 -22.34 -7.37
CA GLU A 155 -21.74 -21.40 -7.96
C GLU A 155 -21.01 -20.28 -8.75
N THR A 156 -19.83 -19.88 -8.30
CA THR A 156 -19.00 -18.88 -8.99
C THR A 156 -18.51 -19.39 -10.35
N ALA A 157 -18.08 -20.65 -10.44
CA ALA A 157 -17.65 -21.27 -11.69
C ALA A 157 -18.81 -21.45 -12.68
N ALA A 158 -20.02 -21.75 -12.19
CA ALA A 158 -21.23 -21.78 -13.02
C ALA A 158 -21.60 -20.39 -13.56
N ARG A 159 -21.53 -19.35 -12.71
CA ARG A 159 -21.74 -17.95 -13.13
C ARG A 159 -20.69 -17.49 -14.14
N LEU A 160 -19.42 -17.86 -13.95
CA LEU A 160 -18.34 -17.54 -14.89
C LEU A 160 -18.61 -18.14 -16.28
N ARG A 161 -18.92 -19.45 -16.35
CA ARG A 161 -19.31 -20.11 -17.59
C ARG A 161 -20.53 -19.45 -18.26
N GLN A 162 -21.51 -19.01 -17.47
CA GLN A 162 -22.68 -18.32 -18.02
C GLN A 162 -22.30 -16.95 -18.62
N LEU A 163 -21.39 -16.21 -17.97
CA LEU A 163 -20.89 -14.93 -18.46
C LEU A 163 -20.06 -15.10 -19.74
N GLU A 164 -19.16 -16.07 -19.78
CA GLU A 164 -18.38 -16.43 -20.97
C GLU A 164 -19.30 -16.76 -22.15
N ASN A 165 -20.28 -17.65 -21.95
CA ASN A 165 -21.26 -17.98 -22.98
C ASN A 165 -22.08 -16.77 -23.46
N ARG A 166 -22.35 -15.79 -22.59
CA ARG A 166 -23.04 -14.56 -22.98
C ARG A 166 -22.13 -13.63 -23.78
N LEU A 167 -20.85 -13.59 -23.45
CA LEU A 167 -19.83 -12.84 -24.18
C LEU A 167 -19.65 -13.42 -25.58
N ASP A 168 -19.42 -14.72 -25.71
CA ASP A 168 -19.26 -15.40 -27.01
C ASP A 168 -20.47 -15.16 -27.92
N LYS A 169 -21.69 -15.23 -27.36
CA LYS A 169 -22.92 -14.92 -28.10
C LYS A 169 -22.99 -13.46 -28.55
N ALA A 170 -22.48 -12.52 -27.75
CA ALA A 170 -22.44 -11.12 -28.12
C ALA A 170 -21.40 -10.87 -29.22
N GLU A 171 -20.22 -11.50 -29.12
CA GLU A 171 -19.18 -11.42 -30.14
C GLU A 171 -19.64 -11.99 -31.48
N LEU A 172 -20.26 -13.17 -31.48
CA LEU A 172 -20.87 -13.76 -32.69
C LEU A 172 -21.88 -12.79 -33.32
N LYS A 173 -22.80 -12.21 -32.53
CA LYS A 173 -23.76 -11.22 -33.04
C LYS A 173 -23.08 -9.97 -33.60
N CYS A 174 -22.02 -9.47 -32.98
CA CYS A 174 -21.26 -8.34 -33.49
C CYS A 174 -20.58 -8.66 -34.81
N THR A 175 -19.93 -9.82 -34.93
CA THR A 175 -19.30 -10.25 -36.18
C THR A 175 -20.32 -10.43 -37.30
N GLU A 176 -21.47 -11.04 -37.02
CA GLU A 176 -22.60 -11.17 -37.96
C GLU A 176 -23.15 -9.80 -38.39
N ALA A 177 -23.31 -8.87 -37.45
CA ALA A 177 -23.76 -7.52 -37.77
C ALA A 177 -22.76 -6.80 -38.70
N VAL A 178 -21.46 -6.98 -38.50
CA VAL A 178 -20.42 -6.42 -39.36
C VAL A 178 -20.43 -7.06 -40.75
N THR A 179 -20.61 -8.38 -40.86
CA THR A 179 -20.69 -9.05 -42.16
C THR A 179 -21.92 -8.60 -42.93
N ILE A 180 -23.08 -8.52 -42.27
CA ILE A 180 -24.32 -7.97 -42.84
C ILE A 180 -24.14 -6.51 -43.28
N GLN A 181 -23.52 -5.67 -42.44
CA GLN A 181 -23.26 -4.27 -42.81
C GLN A 181 -22.36 -4.16 -44.06
N ARG A 182 -21.33 -5.02 -44.16
CA ARG A 182 -20.45 -5.07 -45.32
C ARG A 182 -21.22 -5.45 -46.59
N THR A 183 -22.08 -6.46 -46.55
CA THR A 183 -22.87 -6.87 -47.72
C THR A 183 -23.86 -5.78 -48.14
N TYR A 184 -24.56 -5.14 -47.19
CA TYR A 184 -25.44 -4.00 -47.50
C TYR A 184 -24.68 -2.84 -48.13
N ASN A 185 -23.49 -2.51 -47.64
CA ASN A 185 -22.65 -1.46 -48.24
C ASN A 185 -22.21 -1.81 -49.65
N GLN A 186 -21.88 -3.07 -49.93
CA GLN A 186 -21.56 -3.53 -51.29
C GLN A 186 -22.77 -3.40 -52.22
N ILE A 187 -23.95 -3.85 -51.79
CA ILE A 187 -25.20 -3.71 -52.55
C ILE A 187 -25.49 -2.23 -52.82
N LYS A 188 -25.40 -1.37 -51.80
CA LYS A 188 -25.58 0.07 -51.95
C LYS A 188 -24.60 0.66 -52.96
N SER A 189 -23.32 0.28 -52.90
CA SER A 189 -22.31 0.76 -53.86
C SER A 189 -22.67 0.34 -55.29
N HIS A 190 -23.08 -0.91 -55.49
CA HIS A 190 -23.46 -1.41 -56.80
C HIS A 190 -24.70 -0.67 -57.35
N LEU A 191 -25.72 -0.44 -56.52
CA LEU A 191 -26.93 0.30 -56.91
C LEU A 191 -26.62 1.76 -57.29
N ILE A 192 -25.70 2.41 -56.57
CA ILE A 192 -25.25 3.77 -56.92
C ILE A 192 -24.50 3.77 -58.25
N GLN A 193 -23.65 2.77 -58.50
CA GLN A 193 -22.96 2.65 -59.78
C GLN A 193 -23.94 2.43 -60.94
N GLU A 194 -24.92 1.54 -60.77
CA GLU A 194 -25.94 1.31 -61.80
C GLU A 194 -26.78 2.56 -62.06
N SER A 195 -27.18 3.28 -61.01
CA SER A 195 -28.00 4.49 -61.17
C SER A 195 -27.31 5.56 -62.03
N LEU A 196 -25.99 5.69 -61.90
CA LEU A 196 -25.19 6.59 -62.74
C LEU A 196 -25.14 6.15 -64.22
N THR A 197 -25.27 4.86 -64.51
CA THR A 197 -25.23 4.33 -65.88
C THR A 197 -26.58 4.36 -66.60
N TYR A 198 -27.70 4.40 -65.86
CA TYR A 198 -29.03 4.37 -66.47
C TYR A 198 -29.29 5.53 -67.42
N THR A 199 -28.88 6.75 -67.07
CA THR A 199 -29.03 7.92 -67.95
C THR A 199 -28.30 7.73 -69.27
N ASN A 200 -27.03 7.32 -69.23
CA ASN A 200 -26.25 7.08 -70.45
C ASN A 200 -26.87 5.98 -71.33
N ARG A 201 -27.41 4.93 -70.71
CA ARG A 201 -28.08 3.84 -71.45
C ARG A 201 -29.41 4.30 -72.06
N LEU A 202 -30.17 5.13 -71.35
CA LEU A 202 -31.40 5.74 -71.86
C LEU A 202 -31.12 6.70 -73.02
N ASP A 203 -30.06 7.51 -72.93
CA ASP A 203 -29.64 8.41 -73.99
C ASP A 203 -29.16 7.62 -75.22
N ALA A 204 -28.41 6.54 -75.02
CA ALA A 204 -28.00 5.64 -76.10
C ALA A 204 -29.20 4.98 -76.80
N MET A 205 -30.19 4.49 -76.04
CA MET A 205 -31.43 3.96 -76.61
C MET A 205 -32.25 5.04 -77.34
N SER A 206 -32.38 6.23 -76.76
CA SER A 206 -33.12 7.35 -77.36
C SER A 206 -32.48 7.82 -78.67
N THR A 207 -31.15 7.86 -78.73
CA THR A 207 -30.43 8.20 -79.97
C THR A 207 -30.56 7.11 -81.03
N GLN A 208 -30.52 5.83 -80.66
CA GLN A 208 -30.81 4.72 -81.58
C GLN A 208 -32.23 4.79 -82.14
N ILE A 209 -33.24 5.02 -81.29
CA ILE A 209 -34.62 5.19 -81.73
C ILE A 209 -34.71 6.33 -82.75
N ARG A 210 -34.12 7.50 -82.46
CA ARG A 210 -34.13 8.63 -83.39
C ARG A 210 -33.48 8.30 -84.73
N ARG A 211 -32.36 7.57 -84.74
CA ARG A 211 -31.68 7.12 -85.97
C ARG A 211 -32.58 6.18 -86.77
N THR A 212 -33.14 5.15 -86.13
CA THR A 212 -34.02 4.18 -86.82
C THR A 212 -35.29 4.84 -87.37
N GLN A 213 -35.84 5.86 -86.69
CA GLN A 213 -36.96 6.65 -87.20
C GLN A 213 -36.56 7.48 -88.44
N GLN A 214 -35.35 8.05 -88.45
CA GLN A 214 -34.84 8.77 -89.62
C GLN A 214 -34.62 7.81 -90.81
N GLU A 215 -33.98 6.66 -90.59
CA GLU A 215 -33.78 5.63 -91.60
C GLU A 215 -35.12 5.13 -92.17
N LEU A 216 -36.13 4.93 -91.31
CA LEU A 216 -37.47 4.54 -91.74
C LEU A 216 -38.11 5.62 -92.62
N HIS A 217 -38.00 6.89 -92.24
CA HIS A 217 -38.52 8.00 -93.05
C HIS A 217 -37.82 8.12 -94.41
N GLU A 218 -36.51 7.93 -94.45
CA GLU A 218 -35.74 7.91 -95.70
C GLU A 218 -36.15 6.74 -96.60
N ALA A 219 -36.30 5.54 -96.03
CA ALA A 219 -36.78 4.36 -96.75
C ALA A 219 -38.20 4.56 -97.31
N GLN A 220 -39.10 5.16 -96.53
CA GLN A 220 -40.45 5.51 -96.98
C GLN A 220 -40.44 6.53 -98.13
N ARG A 221 -39.57 7.55 -98.06
CA ARG A 221 -39.41 8.52 -99.14
C ARG A 221 -38.89 7.85 -100.42
N SER A 222 -37.85 7.03 -100.28
CA SER A 222 -37.29 6.27 -101.40
C SER A 222 -38.32 5.33 -102.03
N ALA A 223 -39.15 4.67 -101.22
CA ALA A 223 -40.24 3.82 -101.72
C ALA A 223 -41.30 4.62 -102.51
N LEU A 224 -41.67 5.82 -102.03
CA LEU A 224 -42.60 6.70 -102.73
C LEU A 224 -42.01 7.18 -104.07
N GLU A 225 -40.72 7.56 -104.08
CA GLU A 225 -40.01 7.94 -105.29
C GLU A 225 -39.94 6.77 -106.29
N ALA A 226 -39.67 5.54 -105.82
CA ALA A 226 -39.67 4.34 -106.64
C ALA A 226 -41.04 4.02 -107.24
N ASP A 227 -42.13 4.17 -106.48
CA ASP A 227 -43.50 3.99 -106.98
C ASP A 227 -43.86 5.04 -108.05
N LEU A 228 -43.48 6.30 -107.83
CA LEU A 228 -43.67 7.37 -108.81
C LEU A 228 -42.85 7.14 -110.08
N ALA A 229 -41.60 6.71 -109.95
CA ALA A 229 -40.75 6.32 -111.08
C ALA A 229 -41.35 5.14 -111.86
N GLN A 230 -41.88 4.13 -111.17
CA GLN A 230 -42.56 3.00 -111.81
C GLN A 230 -43.80 3.45 -112.58
N LYS A 231 -44.63 4.32 -112.00
CA LYS A 231 -45.81 4.90 -112.66
C LYS A 231 -45.42 5.70 -113.90
N ASN A 232 -44.37 6.51 -113.82
CA ASN A 232 -43.85 7.27 -114.96
C ASN A 232 -43.34 6.34 -116.07
N ALA A 233 -42.53 5.34 -115.74
CA ALA A 233 -42.03 4.36 -116.71
C ALA A 233 -43.17 3.59 -117.39
N LYS A 234 -44.21 3.17 -116.63
CA LYS A 234 -45.42 2.53 -117.21
C LYS A 234 -46.17 3.46 -118.16
N ASN A 235 -46.30 4.74 -117.80
CA ASN A 235 -46.94 5.74 -118.65
C ASN A 235 -46.16 6.01 -119.93
N GLU A 236 -44.82 6.12 -119.85
CA GLU A 236 -43.94 6.27 -121.01
C GLU A 236 -43.98 5.05 -121.92
N LEU A 237 -43.93 3.86 -121.34
CA LEU A 237 -44.08 2.60 -122.08
C LEU A 237 -45.40 2.59 -122.86
N LYS A 238 -46.52 2.87 -122.20
CA LYS A 238 -47.85 2.94 -122.83
C LYS A 238 -47.89 3.95 -123.99
N LYS A 239 -47.32 5.16 -123.79
CA LYS A 239 -47.21 6.16 -124.86
C LYS A 239 -46.39 5.66 -126.05
N SER A 240 -45.29 4.94 -125.80
CA SER A 240 -44.45 4.37 -126.85
C SER A 240 -45.16 3.23 -127.60
N GLU A 241 -45.89 2.37 -126.88
CA GLU A 241 -46.69 1.27 -127.45
C GLU A 241 -47.81 1.83 -128.34
N ASP A 242 -48.54 2.84 -127.86
CA ASP A 242 -49.57 3.54 -128.63
C ASP A 242 -49.00 4.19 -129.89
N LYS A 243 -47.79 4.75 -129.83
CA LYS A 243 -47.09 5.32 -130.99
C LYS A 243 -46.73 4.25 -132.00
N VAL A 244 -46.12 3.14 -131.56
CA VAL A 244 -45.77 2.00 -132.43
C VAL A 244 -47.03 1.39 -133.06
N TYR A 245 -48.12 1.27 -132.31
CA TYR A 245 -49.40 0.77 -132.83
C TYR A 245 -49.95 1.68 -133.93
N ARG A 246 -49.95 3.01 -133.73
CA ARG A 246 -50.34 3.97 -134.77
C ARG A 246 -49.46 3.88 -136.01
N GLU A 247 -48.14 3.86 -135.84
CA GLU A 247 -47.21 3.71 -136.95
C GLU A 247 -47.42 2.39 -137.73
N ARG A 248 -47.70 1.29 -137.03
CA ARG A 248 -48.04 0.00 -137.68
C ARG A 248 -49.34 0.11 -138.48
N LYS A 249 -50.39 0.68 -137.89
CA LYS A 249 -51.68 0.88 -138.58
C LYS A 249 -51.53 1.78 -139.80
N GLU A 250 -50.77 2.86 -139.70
CA GLU A 250 -50.47 3.73 -140.85
C GLU A 250 -49.68 3.00 -141.93
N ARG A 251 -48.69 2.16 -141.56
CA ARG A 251 -47.96 1.33 -142.53
C ARG A 251 -48.86 0.29 -143.19
N GLU A 252 -49.75 -0.37 -142.45
CA GLU A 252 -50.72 -1.31 -143.01
C GLU A 252 -51.68 -0.62 -143.97
N LEU A 253 -52.18 0.57 -143.63
CA LEU A 253 -53.01 1.37 -144.53
C LEU A 253 -52.26 1.70 -145.82
N ARG A 254 -51.03 2.23 -145.71
CA ARG A 254 -50.19 2.54 -146.89
C ARG A 254 -49.85 1.29 -147.72
N LEU A 255 -49.60 0.15 -147.07
CA LEU A 255 -49.36 -1.13 -147.77
C LEU A 255 -50.61 -1.62 -148.50
N ASN A 256 -51.79 -1.46 -147.90
CA ASN A 256 -53.06 -1.82 -148.55
C ASN A 256 -53.38 -0.87 -149.71
N GLU A 257 -53.11 0.43 -149.58
CA GLU A 257 -53.22 1.41 -150.67
C GLU A 257 -52.32 0.99 -151.84
N LEU A 258 -51.03 0.73 -151.59
CA LEU A 258 -50.09 0.27 -152.62
C LEU A 258 -50.46 -1.09 -153.23
N LYS A 259 -51.05 -2.02 -152.46
CA LYS A 259 -51.56 -3.28 -153.01
C LYS A 259 -52.77 -3.06 -153.92
N SER A 260 -53.70 -2.20 -153.52
CA SER A 260 -54.86 -1.83 -154.34
C SER A 260 -54.42 -1.18 -155.65
N GLU A 261 -53.39 -0.34 -155.63
CA GLU A 261 -52.79 0.26 -156.83
C GLU A 261 -52.02 -0.75 -157.71
N ALA A 262 -51.54 -1.86 -157.15
CA ALA A 262 -50.83 -2.91 -157.88
C ALA A 262 -51.74 -4.02 -158.44
N GLU A 263 -53.02 -4.05 -158.02
CA GLU A 263 -54.07 -4.98 -158.51
C GLU A 263 -54.91 -4.36 -159.64
N GLU A 264 -54.68 -3.07 -160.00
CA GLU A 264 -55.14 -2.40 -161.24
C GLU A 264 -54.13 -2.59 -162.40
#